data_AF-A0A524GXB8-F1
#
_entry.id   AF-A0A524GXB8-F1
#
_cell.length_a   1.000
_cell.length_b   1.000
_cell.length_c   1.000
_cell.angle_alpha   90.00
_cell.angle_beta   90.00
_cell.angle_gamma   90.00
#
_symmetry.space_group_name_H-M   'P 1'
#
loop_
_entity.id
_entity.type
_entity.pdbx_description
1 polymer ?
#
loop_
_entity_poly.entity_id
_entity_poly.type
_entity_poly.pdbx_seq_one_letter_code
_entity_poly.pdbx_strand_id
1 'polypeptide(L)'
;MKRTFRPEPLKATMLGVAFPGLGQVYNRKYWKIPFVYAGFGGLAYSVRFNTTKYNEMMKGYQDFTDAIPETDSYLTLDGLKNQDPKTYDPVLYPDSYEPSNRQWVEDNLLKAVDYYKKYRDLTYIGIAAWYLITVLDANVDASLSNFDVSDKLDLEITPLQMPVPGLMGAGLNISLIFTF
;
A
#
# COMPACT_ATOMS: atom_id res chain seq x y z
N MET A 1 26.79 -22.85 23.40
CA MET A 1 25.57 -22.92 22.57
C MET A 1 24.84 -21.58 22.59
N LYS A 2 24.70 -20.89 21.45
CA LYS A 2 23.77 -19.75 21.34
C LYS A 2 22.35 -20.32 21.23
N ARG A 3 21.45 -19.99 22.16
CA ARG A 3 20.02 -20.27 21.99
C ARG A 3 19.52 -19.51 20.76
N THR A 4 19.10 -20.22 19.72
CA THR A 4 18.42 -19.62 18.57
C THR A 4 16.97 -19.35 18.99
N PHE A 5 16.51 -18.12 18.73
CA PHE A 5 15.13 -17.74 19.04
C PHE A 5 14.18 -18.37 18.03
N ARG A 6 13.12 -19.02 18.52
CA ARG A 6 12.09 -19.68 17.71
C ARG A 6 10.73 -19.03 18.02
N PRO A 7 10.20 -18.18 17.14
CA PRO A 7 8.91 -17.56 17.34
C PRO A 7 7.76 -18.59 17.22
N GLU A 8 6.76 -18.45 18.09
CA GLU A 8 5.53 -19.22 18.03
C GLU A 8 4.52 -18.56 17.08
N PRO A 9 3.95 -19.29 16.10
CA PRO A 9 3.02 -18.72 15.12
C PRO A 9 1.79 -18.06 15.73
N LEU A 10 1.19 -18.71 16.74
CA LEU A 10 0.01 -18.18 17.42
C LEU A 10 0.32 -16.85 18.10
N LYS A 11 1.47 -16.76 18.79
CA LYS A 11 1.89 -15.53 19.46
C LYS A 11 2.23 -14.41 18.47
N ALA A 12 2.90 -14.73 17.36
CA ALA A 12 3.17 -13.78 16.28
C ALA A 12 1.87 -13.21 15.69
N THR A 13 0.87 -14.07 15.49
CA THR A 13 -0.45 -13.69 14.97
C THR A 13 -1.18 -12.81 15.96
N MET A 14 -1.29 -13.21 17.23
CA MET A 14 -1.96 -12.41 18.26
C MET A 14 -1.34 -11.02 18.42
N LEU A 15 -0.01 -10.94 18.36
CA LEU A 15 0.70 -9.67 18.38
C LEU A 15 0.41 -8.83 17.13
N GLY A 16 0.45 -9.43 15.93
CA GLY A 16 0.08 -8.75 14.68
C GLY A 16 -1.37 -8.26 14.66
N VAL A 17 -2.31 -9.02 15.22
CA VAL A 17 -3.72 -8.65 15.38
C VAL A 17 -3.91 -7.56 16.43
N ALA A 18 -3.04 -7.46 17.44
CA ALA A 18 -3.10 -6.36 18.39
C ALA A 18 -2.64 -5.05 17.73
N PHE A 19 -1.59 -5.12 16.91
CA PHE A 19 -1.09 -3.95 16.21
C PHE A 19 -0.26 -4.33 14.97
N PRO A 20 -0.43 -3.60 13.83
CA PRO A 20 0.32 -3.89 12.62
C PRO A 20 1.83 -3.78 12.85
N GLY A 21 2.59 -4.78 12.40
CA GLY A 21 4.04 -4.82 12.56
C GLY A 21 4.55 -5.48 13.84
N LEU A 22 3.73 -5.70 14.88
CA LEU A 22 4.20 -6.33 16.12
C LEU A 22 4.56 -7.80 15.92
N GLY A 23 3.90 -8.50 15.00
CA GLY A 23 4.29 -9.85 14.61
C GLY A 23 5.69 -9.88 13.98
N GLN A 24 6.02 -8.92 13.10
CA GLN A 24 7.36 -8.76 12.52
C GLN A 24 8.42 -8.42 13.59
N VAL A 25 8.07 -7.57 14.56
CA VAL A 25 8.93 -7.27 15.74
C VAL A 25 9.21 -8.55 16.53
N TYR A 26 8.17 -9.33 16.85
CA TYR A 26 8.31 -10.58 17.58
C TYR A 26 9.18 -11.59 16.83
N ASN A 27 9.00 -11.69 15.51
CA ASN A 27 9.81 -12.53 14.62
C ASN A 27 11.25 -12.00 14.41
N ARG A 28 11.60 -10.84 14.99
CA ARG A 28 12.87 -10.13 14.81
C ARG A 28 13.15 -9.76 13.34
N LYS A 29 12.11 -9.61 12.52
CA LYS A 29 12.17 -9.22 11.11
C LYS A 29 11.95 -7.71 10.96
N TYR A 30 12.76 -6.91 11.67
CA TYR A 30 12.60 -5.45 11.73
C TYR A 30 12.70 -4.76 10.36
N TRP A 31 13.48 -5.34 9.44
CA TRP A 31 13.64 -4.81 8.09
C TRP A 31 12.33 -4.78 7.29
N LYS A 32 11.33 -5.61 7.65
CA LYS A 32 10.00 -5.61 7.02
C LYS A 32 9.12 -4.45 7.49
N ILE A 33 9.39 -3.88 8.66
CA ILE A 33 8.56 -2.86 9.31
C ILE A 33 8.41 -1.61 8.41
N PRO A 34 9.48 -1.04 7.81
CA PRO A 34 9.32 0.08 6.89
C PRO A 34 8.33 -0.19 5.75
N PHE A 35 8.27 -1.40 5.21
CA PHE A 35 7.34 -1.76 4.14
C PHE A 35 5.90 -1.83 4.63
N VAL A 36 5.67 -2.39 5.83
CA VAL A 36 4.35 -2.42 6.48
C VAL A 36 3.79 -0.99 6.61
N TYR A 37 4.60 -0.09 7.17
CA TYR A 37 4.19 1.30 7.39
C TYR A 37 4.17 2.14 6.12
N ALA A 38 5.01 1.83 5.12
CA ALA A 38 4.92 2.46 3.80
C ALA A 38 3.57 2.13 3.14
N GLY A 39 3.11 0.87 3.22
CA GLY A 39 1.80 0.48 2.71
C GLY A 39 0.65 1.18 3.44
N PHE A 40 0.67 1.23 4.78
CA PHE A 40 -0.33 2.00 5.53
C PHE A 40 -0.26 3.50 5.23
N GLY A 41 0.94 4.07 5.09
CA GLY A 41 1.13 5.48 4.74
C GLY A 41 0.55 5.81 3.36
N GLY A 42 0.80 4.97 2.35
CA GLY A 42 0.22 5.13 1.02
C GLY A 42 -1.31 5.02 1.00
N LEU A 43 -1.88 4.12 1.78
CA LEU A 43 -3.33 3.98 1.93
C LEU A 43 -3.93 5.16 2.71
N ALA A 44 -3.29 5.63 3.78
CA ALA A 44 -3.74 6.80 4.52
C ALA A 44 -3.72 8.08 3.66
N TYR A 45 -2.68 8.25 2.85
CA TYR A 45 -2.62 9.31 1.85
C TYR A 45 -3.78 9.19 0.85
N SER A 46 -4.03 7.99 0.32
CA SER A 46 -5.13 7.73 -0.61
C SER A 46 -6.51 8.02 0.00
N VAL A 47 -6.74 7.64 1.26
CA VAL A 47 -7.98 7.98 1.99
C VAL A 47 -8.15 9.48 2.05
N ARG A 48 -7.12 10.22 2.47
CA ARG A 48 -7.17 11.67 2.58
C ARG A 48 -7.47 12.32 1.23
N PHE A 49 -6.73 11.93 0.20
CA PHE A 49 -6.89 12.46 -1.15
C PHE A 49 -8.32 12.23 -1.68
N ASN A 50 -8.81 10.99 -1.64
CA ASN A 50 -10.15 10.65 -2.14
C ASN A 50 -11.26 11.29 -1.30
N THR A 51 -11.08 11.38 0.02
CA THR A 51 -12.07 12.03 0.91
C THR A 51 -12.15 13.53 0.65
N THR A 52 -11.02 14.21 0.55
CA THR A 52 -10.99 15.65 0.23
C THR A 52 -11.64 15.92 -1.11
N LYS A 53 -11.28 15.16 -2.15
CA LYS A 53 -11.87 15.34 -3.49
C LYS A 53 -13.36 15.01 -3.52
N TYR A 54 -13.79 13.96 -2.83
CA TYR A 54 -15.21 13.65 -2.66
C TYR A 54 -15.98 14.82 -2.03
N ASN A 55 -15.45 15.40 -0.95
CA ASN A 55 -16.10 16.53 -0.26
C ASN A 55 -16.13 17.79 -1.14
N GLU A 56 -15.04 18.10 -1.86
CA GLU A 56 -14.98 19.21 -2.82
C GLU A 56 -16.02 19.06 -3.94
N MET A 57 -16.09 17.88 -4.57
CA MET A 57 -17.06 17.61 -5.64
C MET A 57 -18.50 17.61 -5.12
N MET A 58 -18.75 17.03 -3.94
CA MET A 58 -20.09 16.99 -3.35
C MET A 58 -20.56 18.40 -3.00
N LYS A 59 -19.68 19.23 -2.43
CA LYS A 59 -20.00 20.63 -2.13
C LYS A 59 -20.31 21.40 -3.42
N GLY A 60 -19.48 21.27 -4.46
CA GLY A 60 -19.76 21.91 -5.74
C GLY A 60 -21.07 21.42 -6.39
N TYR A 61 -21.39 20.13 -6.30
CA TYR A 61 -22.67 19.59 -6.76
C TYR A 61 -23.85 20.17 -5.98
N GLN A 62 -23.75 20.26 -4.66
CA GLN A 62 -24.78 20.87 -3.81
C GLN A 62 -24.97 22.35 -4.15
N ASP A 63 -23.89 23.12 -4.19
CA ASP A 63 -23.90 24.55 -4.52
C ASP A 63 -24.44 24.81 -5.94
N PHE A 64 -24.18 23.91 -6.91
CA PHE A 64 -24.71 24.04 -8.27
C PHE A 64 -26.20 23.71 -8.40
N THR A 65 -26.70 22.81 -7.54
CA THR A 65 -28.10 22.35 -7.59
C THR A 65 -29.01 23.14 -6.66
N ASP A 66 -28.45 23.91 -5.74
CA ASP A 66 -29.18 24.86 -4.94
C ASP A 66 -29.63 26.08 -5.77
N ALA A 67 -30.43 26.95 -5.16
CA ALA A 67 -30.91 28.18 -5.78
C ALA A 67 -30.34 29.43 -5.08
N ILE A 68 -29.16 29.30 -4.46
CA ILE A 68 -28.55 30.31 -3.61
C ILE A 68 -27.42 30.98 -4.43
N PRO A 69 -27.54 32.27 -4.80
CA PRO A 69 -26.53 32.94 -5.63
C PRO A 69 -25.16 33.08 -4.95
N GLU A 70 -25.10 33.02 -3.62
CA GLU A 70 -23.87 33.22 -2.84
C GLU A 70 -22.99 31.96 -2.74
N THR A 71 -23.44 30.80 -3.22
CA THR A 71 -22.72 29.52 -3.17
C THR A 71 -22.12 29.18 -4.55
N ASP A 72 -20.83 29.42 -4.70
CA ASP A 72 -20.14 29.32 -6.00
C ASP A 72 -18.96 28.32 -6.01
N SER A 73 -18.93 27.37 -5.06
CA SER A 73 -17.78 26.47 -4.90
C SER A 73 -17.47 25.67 -6.16
N TYR A 74 -18.47 25.40 -7.01
CA TYR A 74 -18.32 24.68 -8.28
C TYR A 74 -17.42 25.42 -9.29
N LEU A 75 -17.32 26.75 -9.22
CA LEU A 75 -16.46 27.56 -10.10
C LEU A 75 -14.98 27.29 -9.91
N THR A 76 -14.58 26.83 -8.73
CA THR A 76 -13.18 26.53 -8.41
C THR A 76 -12.77 25.10 -8.77
N LEU A 77 -13.73 24.25 -9.16
CA LEU A 77 -13.46 22.85 -9.45
C LEU A 77 -12.69 22.70 -10.76
N ASP A 78 -11.73 21.78 -10.79
CA ASP A 78 -10.82 21.60 -11.93
C ASP A 78 -11.54 21.36 -13.27
N GLY A 79 -12.74 20.78 -13.25
CA GLY A 79 -13.56 20.54 -14.45
C GLY A 79 -14.35 21.75 -14.96
N LEU A 80 -14.55 22.78 -14.12
CA LEU A 80 -15.40 23.94 -14.43
C LEU A 80 -14.67 25.28 -14.38
N LYS A 81 -13.50 25.36 -13.74
CA LYS A 81 -12.71 26.60 -13.56
C LYS A 81 -12.33 27.35 -14.83
N ASN A 82 -12.35 26.68 -15.98
CA ASN A 82 -12.03 27.25 -17.29
C ASN A 82 -13.27 27.42 -18.20
N GLN A 83 -14.46 27.08 -17.70
CA GLN A 83 -15.72 27.21 -18.44
C GLN A 83 -16.41 28.52 -18.07
N ASP A 84 -17.04 29.17 -19.05
CA ASP A 84 -17.79 30.41 -18.80
C ASP A 84 -19.09 30.08 -18.01
N PRO A 85 -19.23 30.55 -16.76
CA PRO A 85 -20.39 30.26 -15.91
C PRO A 85 -21.73 30.68 -16.53
N LYS A 86 -21.70 31.69 -17.42
CA LYS A 86 -22.89 32.21 -18.11
C LYS A 86 -23.61 31.16 -18.96
N THR A 87 -22.90 30.11 -19.36
CA THR A 87 -23.40 29.09 -20.28
C THR A 87 -24.18 27.99 -19.58
N TYR A 88 -23.97 27.78 -18.27
CA TYR A 88 -24.50 26.61 -17.56
C TYR A 88 -25.17 26.93 -16.21
N ASP A 89 -24.97 28.12 -15.65
CA ASP A 89 -25.57 28.50 -14.36
C ASP A 89 -26.85 29.35 -14.52
N PRO A 90 -28.03 28.81 -14.20
CA PRO A 90 -29.29 29.55 -14.26
C PRO A 90 -29.51 30.50 -13.07
N VAL A 91 -28.81 30.34 -11.95
CA VAL A 91 -29.00 31.14 -10.73
C VAL A 91 -28.30 32.49 -10.88
N LEU A 92 -27.04 32.49 -11.34
CA LEU A 92 -26.30 33.74 -11.59
C LEU A 92 -26.63 34.36 -12.96
N TYR A 93 -27.00 33.55 -13.96
CA TYR A 93 -27.21 34.01 -15.34
C TYR A 93 -28.51 33.47 -15.97
N PRO A 94 -29.69 33.87 -15.47
CA PRO A 94 -30.98 33.36 -15.93
C PRO A 94 -31.28 33.65 -17.41
N ASP A 95 -30.69 34.70 -17.99
CA ASP A 95 -30.98 35.13 -19.37
C ASP A 95 -30.10 34.46 -20.44
N SER A 96 -28.95 33.88 -20.05
CA SER A 96 -27.95 33.36 -21.00
C SER A 96 -27.62 31.88 -20.85
N TYR A 97 -28.16 31.20 -19.84
CA TYR A 97 -27.86 29.79 -19.61
C TYR A 97 -28.53 28.89 -20.66
N GLU A 98 -27.86 27.80 -21.03
CA GLU A 98 -28.42 26.76 -21.89
C GLU A 98 -28.79 25.52 -21.06
N PRO A 99 -30.02 24.99 -21.15
CA PRO A 99 -30.43 23.80 -20.40
C PRO A 99 -29.57 22.56 -20.65
N SER A 100 -29.05 22.39 -21.87
CA SER A 100 -28.14 21.28 -22.22
C SER A 100 -26.81 21.37 -21.48
N ASN A 101 -26.24 22.57 -21.34
CA ASN A 101 -24.96 22.77 -20.68
C ASN A 101 -25.10 22.60 -19.17
N ARG A 102 -26.21 23.09 -18.59
CA ARG A 102 -26.55 22.85 -17.18
C ARG A 102 -26.59 21.35 -16.87
N GLN A 103 -27.34 20.59 -17.66
CA GLN A 103 -27.49 19.15 -17.43
C GLN A 103 -26.16 18.39 -17.63
N TRP A 104 -25.37 18.79 -18.62
CA TRP A 104 -24.02 18.24 -18.77
C TRP A 104 -23.15 18.53 -17.54
N VAL A 105 -23.16 19.74 -17.01
CA VAL A 105 -22.40 20.09 -15.79
C VAL A 105 -22.87 19.26 -14.60
N GLU A 106 -24.18 19.17 -14.38
CA GLU A 106 -24.78 18.38 -13.31
C GLU A 106 -24.33 16.91 -13.36
N ASP A 107 -24.44 16.30 -14.54
CA ASP A 107 -24.05 14.90 -14.78
C ASP A 107 -22.56 14.68 -14.54
N ASN A 108 -21.70 15.64 -14.95
CA ASN A 108 -20.26 15.54 -14.75
C ASN A 108 -19.88 15.67 -13.27
N LEU A 109 -20.50 16.60 -12.55
CA LEU A 109 -20.30 16.76 -11.10
C LEU A 109 -20.75 15.49 -10.37
N LEU A 110 -21.91 14.94 -10.70
CA LEU A 110 -22.42 13.71 -10.09
C LEU A 110 -21.50 12.51 -10.36
N LYS A 111 -21.02 12.35 -11.61
CA LYS A 111 -20.04 11.31 -11.96
C LYS A 111 -18.73 11.46 -11.18
N ALA A 112 -18.25 12.68 -11.00
CA ALA A 112 -17.04 12.94 -10.22
C ALA A 112 -17.24 12.61 -8.72
N VAL A 113 -18.39 12.96 -8.15
CA VAL A 113 -18.79 12.58 -6.79
C VAL A 113 -18.76 11.05 -6.63
N ASP A 114 -19.44 10.33 -7.51
CA ASP A 114 -19.52 8.87 -7.46
C ASP A 114 -18.16 8.20 -7.64
N TYR A 115 -17.32 8.76 -8.51
CA TYR A 115 -15.95 8.31 -8.70
C TYR A 115 -15.16 8.40 -7.38
N TYR A 116 -15.03 9.58 -6.79
CA TYR A 116 -14.22 9.75 -5.56
C TYR A 116 -14.82 9.02 -4.36
N LYS A 117 -16.15 8.91 -4.28
CA LYS A 117 -16.83 8.07 -3.28
C LYS A 117 -16.39 6.62 -3.39
N LYS A 118 -16.47 6.04 -4.59
CA LYS A 118 -16.07 4.66 -4.86
C LYS A 118 -14.61 4.41 -4.49
N TYR A 119 -13.70 5.29 -4.90
CA TYR A 119 -12.28 5.12 -4.59
C TYR A 119 -11.96 5.29 -3.11
N ARG A 120 -12.60 6.22 -2.41
CA ARG A 120 -12.50 6.32 -0.95
C ARG A 120 -12.96 5.03 -0.27
N ASP A 121 -14.11 4.51 -0.66
CA ASP A 121 -14.66 3.29 -0.06
C ASP A 121 -13.75 2.07 -0.36
N LEU A 122 -13.19 1.99 -1.57
CA LEU A 122 -12.15 1.01 -1.92
C LEU A 122 -10.88 1.17 -1.09
N THR A 123 -10.44 2.40 -0.76
CA THR A 123 -9.26 2.59 0.10
C THR A 123 -9.49 2.10 1.52
N TYR A 124 -10.70 2.20 2.06
CA TYR A 124 -11.02 1.60 3.37
C TYR A 124 -10.95 0.07 3.32
N ILE A 125 -11.47 -0.55 2.26
CA ILE A 125 -11.32 -1.99 2.04
C ILE A 125 -9.84 -2.35 1.88
N GLY A 126 -9.07 -1.54 1.17
CA GLY A 126 -7.62 -1.70 1.00
C GLY A 126 -6.85 -1.67 2.32
N ILE A 127 -7.23 -0.81 3.26
CA ILE A 127 -6.64 -0.77 4.62
C ILE A 127 -6.91 -2.08 5.35
N ALA A 128 -8.15 -2.57 5.33
CA ALA A 128 -8.49 -3.84 5.96
C ALA A 128 -7.74 -5.02 5.30
N ALA A 129 -7.66 -5.05 3.97
CA ALA A 129 -6.92 -6.08 3.25
C ALA A 129 -5.42 -6.03 3.57
N TRP A 130 -4.82 -4.84 3.56
CA TRP A 130 -3.41 -4.64 3.91
C TRP A 130 -3.13 -5.09 5.35
N TYR A 131 -4.01 -4.73 6.29
CA TYR A 131 -3.95 -5.18 7.66
C TYR A 131 -3.88 -6.71 7.76
N LEU A 132 -4.82 -7.41 7.11
CA LEU A 132 -4.85 -8.87 7.11
C LEU A 132 -3.57 -9.48 6.50
N ILE A 133 -3.09 -8.93 5.38
CA ILE A 133 -1.85 -9.38 4.74
C ILE A 133 -0.66 -9.27 5.71
N THR A 134 -0.57 -8.17 6.47
CA THR A 134 0.55 -7.97 7.41
C THR A 134 0.52 -8.96 8.58
N VAL A 135 -0.67 -9.34 9.04
CA VAL A 135 -0.86 -10.38 10.07
C VAL A 135 -0.47 -11.76 9.52
N LEU A 136 -0.92 -12.08 8.31
CA LEU A 136 -0.60 -13.34 7.65
C LEU A 136 0.91 -13.49 7.38
N ASP A 137 1.57 -12.44 6.90
CA ASP A 137 3.02 -12.42 6.69
C ASP A 137 3.78 -12.74 8.00
N ALA A 138 3.36 -12.16 9.13
CA ALA A 138 3.95 -12.46 10.42
C ALA A 138 3.70 -13.92 10.88
N ASN A 139 2.50 -14.46 10.63
CA ASN A 139 2.20 -15.85 10.94
C ASN A 139 3.05 -16.82 10.11
N VAL A 140 3.18 -16.57 8.81
CA VAL A 140 3.96 -17.39 7.88
C VAL A 140 5.44 -17.35 8.26
N ASP A 141 5.99 -16.16 8.54
CA ASP A 141 7.37 -16.02 9.00
C ASP A 141 7.65 -16.81 10.28
N ALA A 142 6.72 -16.79 11.24
CA ALA A 142 6.85 -17.53 12.48
C ALA A 142 6.72 -19.05 12.25
N SER A 143 5.80 -19.47 11.39
CA SER A 143 5.59 -20.89 11.05
C SER A 143 6.80 -21.47 10.35
N LEU A 144 7.37 -20.75 9.39
CA LEU A 144 8.56 -21.16 8.64
C LEU A 144 9.84 -21.12 9.46
N SER A 145 9.90 -20.32 10.53
CA SER A 145 11.07 -20.29 11.42
C SER A 145 11.32 -21.61 12.16
N ASN A 146 10.29 -22.46 12.29
CA ASN A 146 10.36 -23.76 12.94
C ASN A 146 10.69 -24.89 11.96
N PHE A 147 10.68 -24.63 10.65
CA PHE A 147 11.18 -25.59 9.67
C PHE A 147 12.70 -25.63 9.77
N ASP A 148 13.24 -26.84 9.92
CA ASP A 148 14.67 -27.06 10.04
C ASP A 148 15.34 -26.89 8.67
N VAL A 149 15.59 -25.64 8.30
CA VAL A 149 16.51 -25.30 7.22
C VAL A 149 17.91 -25.24 7.84
N SER A 150 18.41 -26.36 8.36
CA SER A 150 19.81 -26.43 8.75
C SER A 150 20.65 -26.51 7.49
N ASP A 151 21.28 -25.39 7.12
CA ASP A 151 22.39 -25.41 6.19
C ASP A 151 23.59 -26.05 6.91
N LYS A 152 23.61 -27.39 7.02
CA LYS A 152 24.86 -28.12 7.25
C LYS A 152 25.67 -28.15 5.94
N LEU A 153 25.84 -26.97 5.35
CA LEU A 153 26.69 -26.77 4.18
C LEU A 153 28.06 -26.34 4.72
N ASP A 154 28.83 -27.34 5.12
CA ASP A 154 30.20 -27.12 5.57
C ASP A 154 31.09 -26.97 4.32
N LEU A 155 31.73 -25.81 4.21
CA LEU A 155 32.76 -25.56 3.20
C LEU A 155 34.08 -26.12 3.74
N GLU A 156 34.51 -27.26 3.21
CA GLU A 156 35.79 -27.84 3.56
C GLU A 156 36.86 -27.41 2.56
N ILE A 157 37.92 -26.75 3.05
CA ILE A 157 39.09 -26.36 2.26
C ILE A 157 40.27 -27.21 2.74
N THR A 158 40.70 -28.16 1.92
CA THR A 158 41.85 -29.04 2.23
C THR A 158 43.03 -28.75 1.31
N PRO A 159 44.26 -28.67 1.85
CA PRO A 159 45.46 -28.57 1.01
C PRO A 159 45.72 -29.91 0.33
N LEU A 160 45.82 -29.90 -0.99
CA LEU A 160 46.26 -31.05 -1.78
C LEU A 160 47.70 -30.84 -2.24
N GLN A 161 48.56 -31.82 -1.98
CA GLN A 161 49.86 -31.89 -2.62
C GLN A 161 49.71 -32.60 -3.96
N MET A 162 49.91 -31.87 -5.06
CA MET A 162 49.89 -32.43 -6.40
C MET A 162 51.33 -32.83 -6.78
N PRO A 163 51.62 -34.13 -6.95
CA PRO A 163 52.92 -34.55 -7.43
C PRO A 163 53.03 -34.20 -8.92
N VAL A 164 53.69 -33.09 -9.22
CA VAL A 164 54.12 -32.76 -10.58
C VAL A 164 55.57 -33.26 -10.73
N PRO A 165 55.92 -33.99 -11.79
CA PRO A 165 57.27 -34.52 -11.94
C PRO A 165 58.33 -33.41 -11.82
N GLY A 166 59.18 -33.49 -10.78
CA GLY A 166 60.28 -32.56 -10.52
C GLY A 166 59.97 -31.34 -9.64
N LEU A 167 58.71 -31.08 -9.27
CA LEU A 167 58.32 -29.95 -8.39
C LEU A 167 57.13 -30.35 -7.50
N MET A 168 57.17 -30.05 -6.20
CA MET A 168 55.99 -30.22 -5.34
C MET A 168 55.03 -29.04 -5.58
N GLY A 169 53.90 -29.30 -6.24
CA GLY A 169 52.84 -28.31 -6.41
C GLY A 169 51.87 -28.33 -5.24
N ALA A 170 51.56 -27.17 -4.67
CA ALA A 170 50.47 -27.01 -3.70
C ALA A 170 49.18 -26.64 -4.44
N GLY A 171 48.09 -27.35 -4.17
CA GLY A 171 46.75 -27.07 -4.66
C GLY A 171 45.75 -26.95 -3.51
N LEU A 172 44.61 -26.32 -3.77
CA LEU A 172 43.48 -26.26 -2.84
C LEU A 172 42.34 -27.10 -3.41
N ASN A 173 41.78 -28.00 -2.61
CA ASN A 173 40.49 -28.60 -2.90
C ASN A 173 39.39 -27.82 -2.20
N ILE A 174 38.32 -27.52 -2.93
CA ILE A 174 37.10 -26.94 -2.38
C ILE A 174 36.00 -27.96 -2.63
N SER A 175 35.48 -28.56 -1.56
CA SER A 175 34.38 -29.52 -1.64
C SER A 175 33.18 -29.02 -0.82
N LEU A 176 31.99 -29.16 -1.39
CA LEU A 176 30.73 -28.91 -0.70
C LEU A 176 30.17 -30.26 -0.25
N ILE A 177 30.08 -30.46 1.06
CA ILE A 177 29.53 -31.69 1.63
C ILE A 177 28.10 -31.43 2.08
N PHE A 178 27.17 -32.21 1.54
CA PHE A 178 25.78 -32.25 1.99
C PHE A 178 25.63 -33.41 2.98
N THR A 179 25.35 -33.11 4.24
CA THR A 179 25.07 -34.13 5.26
C THR A 179 23.56 -34.14 5.54
N PHE A 180 22.86 -35.14 4.97
CA PHE A 180 21.46 -35.43 5.29
C PHE A 180 21.34 -36.30 6.55
#